data_AF-A0A7V2RNY4-F1
#
_entry.id   AF-A0A7V2RNY4-F1
#
_cell.length_a   1.000
_cell.length_b   1.000
_cell.length_c   1.000
_cell.angle_alpha   90.00
_cell.angle_beta   90.00
_cell.angle_gamma   90.00
#
_symmetry.space_group_name_H-M   'P 1'
#
loop_
_entity.id
_entity.type
_entity.pdbx_description
1 polymer ?
#
loop_
_entity_poly.entity_id
_entity_poly.type
_entity_poly.pdbx_seq_one_letter_code
_entity_poly.pdbx_strand_id
1 'polypeptide(L)'
;MAHQLLLGNLTNIVMISRFLGESGKRKLIRAIKECQVFIGNNDAANQIAEVGELLEFSKGQALISQDETDDDLFILIIGEIDILVNGRLVATRKAPKNVGEMCLVNPKAPRSATVTARTPVVALKISEDVFSEVAEEHPELWRNIAVDLAGRLRERGRLLEAPNEIPKLFIGSSVESLRIAEQIQASLTYEPVEVVVWTDNVFLPSRYTLEDLMCQVNESDFALFLVMPEDLIQSRGEASYGPRDNVILEIGLFMGKLGRKRVFLVTKRGENIKLPTDLLGIKILNFNAESSNLSSAVGPVCTEVKRMINKLGAK
;
A
#
# COMPACT_ATOMS: atom_id res chain seq x y z
N MET A 1 -31.41 5.87 -26.96
CA MET A 1 -30.23 6.56 -26.41
C MET A 1 -30.48 8.03 -26.06
N ALA A 2 -31.19 8.83 -26.87
CA ALA A 2 -31.45 10.25 -26.55
C ALA A 2 -32.30 10.48 -25.26
N HIS A 3 -33.22 9.56 -24.94
CA HIS A 3 -34.11 9.70 -23.79
C HIS A 3 -33.43 9.50 -22.43
N GLN A 4 -32.28 8.80 -22.39
CA GLN A 4 -31.53 8.48 -21.16
C GLN A 4 -30.53 9.61 -20.81
N LEU A 5 -30.02 10.31 -21.83
CA LEU A 5 -29.20 11.52 -21.67
C LEU A 5 -30.01 12.71 -21.13
N LEU A 6 -31.26 12.88 -21.56
CA LEU A 6 -32.16 13.93 -21.05
C LEU A 6 -32.56 13.73 -19.58
N LEU A 7 -32.80 12.47 -19.17
CA LEU A 7 -33.13 12.15 -17.77
C LEU A 7 -31.94 12.37 -16.83
N GLY A 8 -30.72 12.04 -17.26
CA GLY A 8 -29.49 12.32 -16.50
C GLY A 8 -29.28 13.81 -16.23
N ASN A 9 -29.49 14.65 -17.25
CA ASN A 9 -29.42 16.12 -17.11
C ASN A 9 -30.55 16.69 -16.23
N LEU A 10 -31.76 16.13 -16.27
CA LEU A 10 -32.87 16.57 -15.42
C LEU A 10 -32.66 16.21 -13.94
N THR A 11 -32.13 15.01 -13.63
CA THR A 11 -31.77 14.65 -12.25
C THR A 11 -30.63 15.50 -11.69
N ASN A 12 -29.68 15.91 -12.56
CA ASN A 12 -28.57 16.78 -12.18
C ASN A 12 -29.08 18.19 -11.80
N ILE A 13 -29.86 18.85 -12.68
CA ILE A 13 -30.42 20.20 -12.40
C ILE A 13 -31.23 20.25 -11.07
N VAL A 14 -31.84 19.14 -10.65
CA VAL A 14 -32.58 19.03 -9.38
C VAL A 14 -31.66 18.96 -8.16
N MET A 15 -30.42 18.50 -8.29
CA MET A 15 -29.53 18.30 -7.15
C MET A 15 -28.86 19.59 -6.69
N ILE A 16 -28.26 20.35 -7.62
CA ILE A 16 -27.59 21.63 -7.31
C ILE A 16 -28.57 22.69 -6.81
N SER A 17 -29.80 22.72 -7.35
CA SER A 17 -30.84 23.67 -6.95
C SER A 17 -31.26 23.58 -5.48
N ARG A 18 -30.96 22.47 -4.78
CA ARG A 18 -31.20 22.31 -3.34
C ARG A 18 -30.34 23.23 -2.47
N PHE A 19 -29.27 23.76 -3.03
CA PHE A 19 -28.27 24.61 -2.39
C PHE A 19 -28.31 26.07 -2.87
N LEU A 20 -29.17 26.39 -3.84
CA LEU A 20 -29.38 27.74 -4.36
C LEU A 20 -30.49 28.49 -3.60
N GLY A 21 -30.47 29.83 -3.68
CA GLY A 21 -31.40 30.72 -2.97
C GLY A 21 -31.19 30.77 -1.45
N GLU A 22 -31.97 31.59 -0.74
CA GLU A 22 -31.72 31.84 0.70
C GLU A 22 -31.81 30.57 1.57
N SER A 23 -32.80 29.72 1.31
CA SER A 23 -32.96 28.46 2.05
C SER A 23 -31.88 27.43 1.71
N GLY A 24 -31.41 27.42 0.46
CA GLY A 24 -30.33 26.55 -0.01
C GLY A 24 -28.96 26.96 0.53
N LYS A 25 -28.69 28.27 0.60
CA LYS A 25 -27.44 28.84 1.14
C LYS A 25 -27.17 28.35 2.56
N ARG A 26 -28.20 28.23 3.41
CA ARG A 26 -28.05 27.65 4.76
C ARG A 26 -27.57 26.19 4.75
N LYS A 27 -27.99 25.38 3.78
CA LYS A 27 -27.55 23.98 3.64
C LYS A 27 -26.13 23.90 3.10
N LEU A 28 -25.79 24.78 2.15
CA LEU A 28 -24.44 24.90 1.60
C LEU A 28 -23.43 25.24 2.71
N ILE A 29 -23.69 26.32 3.45
CA ILE A 29 -22.85 26.76 4.57
C ILE A 29 -22.67 25.64 5.61
N ARG A 30 -23.75 24.91 5.92
CA ARG A 30 -23.68 23.78 6.85
C ARG A 30 -22.72 22.69 6.35
N ALA A 31 -22.79 22.32 5.08
CA ALA A 31 -21.90 21.31 4.50
C ALA A 31 -20.43 21.78 4.48
N ILE A 32 -20.18 23.07 4.20
CA ILE A 32 -18.84 23.66 4.25
C ILE A 32 -18.26 23.58 5.66
N LYS A 33 -19.05 23.92 6.69
CA LYS A 33 -18.63 23.87 8.11
C LYS A 33 -18.27 22.46 8.60
N GLU A 34 -18.85 21.43 7.98
CA GLU A 34 -18.53 20.02 8.29
C GLU A 34 -17.20 19.57 7.65
N CYS A 35 -16.63 20.35 6.72
CA CYS A 35 -15.33 20.06 6.12
C CYS A 35 -14.18 20.45 7.06
N GLN A 36 -13.15 19.60 7.08
CA GLN A 36 -12.02 19.70 8.00
C GLN A 36 -11.29 21.06 7.94
N VAL A 37 -11.19 21.65 6.75
CA VAL A 37 -10.58 22.97 6.53
C VAL A 37 -11.29 24.07 7.33
N PHE A 38 -12.60 23.96 7.56
CA PHE A 38 -13.44 25.00 8.19
C PHE A 38 -13.82 24.70 9.64
N ILE A 39 -13.28 23.63 10.24
CA ILE A 39 -13.59 23.28 11.63
C ILE A 39 -13.23 24.46 12.54
N GLY A 40 -14.22 24.90 13.31
CA GLY A 40 -14.06 25.99 14.28
C GLY A 40 -14.10 27.40 13.67
N ASN A 41 -14.17 27.56 12.34
CA ASN A 41 -14.23 28.86 11.69
C ASN A 41 -15.50 29.03 10.84
N ASN A 42 -16.55 29.50 11.51
CA ASN A 42 -17.86 29.70 10.89
C ASN A 42 -17.89 30.87 9.89
N ASP A 43 -17.10 31.91 10.15
CA ASP A 43 -17.11 33.14 9.36
C ASP A 43 -16.41 32.92 8.02
N ALA A 44 -15.27 32.24 8.03
CA ALA A 44 -14.62 31.76 6.81
C ALA A 44 -15.55 30.88 5.95
N ALA A 45 -16.31 29.98 6.58
CA ALA A 45 -17.25 29.14 5.86
C ALA A 45 -18.39 29.96 5.20
N ASN A 46 -18.82 31.05 5.84
CA ASN A 46 -19.81 31.96 5.27
C ASN A 46 -19.22 32.75 4.09
N GLN A 47 -18.02 33.32 4.25
CA GLN A 47 -17.33 34.06 3.19
C GLN A 47 -17.08 33.18 1.96
N ILE A 48 -16.54 31.98 2.16
CA ILE A 48 -16.31 31.01 1.08
C ILE A 48 -17.62 30.63 0.37
N ALA A 49 -18.72 30.47 1.10
CA ALA A 49 -20.02 30.18 0.48
C ALA A 49 -20.56 31.32 -0.40
N GLU A 50 -20.05 32.54 -0.24
CA GLU A 50 -20.44 33.71 -1.03
C GLU A 50 -19.59 33.89 -2.28
N VAL A 51 -18.29 33.58 -2.20
CA VAL A 51 -17.34 33.77 -3.30
C VAL A 51 -17.12 32.52 -4.15
N GLY A 52 -17.43 31.33 -3.63
CA GLY A 52 -17.24 30.07 -4.33
C GLY A 52 -18.29 29.82 -5.43
N GLU A 53 -17.86 29.13 -6.49
CA GLU A 53 -18.73 28.74 -7.61
C GLU A 53 -19.30 27.33 -7.37
N LEU A 54 -20.62 27.19 -7.32
CA LEU A 54 -21.24 25.89 -7.14
C LEU A 54 -21.35 25.16 -8.48
N LEU A 55 -20.74 23.97 -8.57
CA LEU A 55 -20.67 23.16 -9.78
C LEU A 55 -21.24 21.77 -9.57
N GLU A 56 -21.68 21.16 -10.67
CA GLU A 56 -22.20 19.81 -10.69
C GLU A 56 -21.43 18.93 -11.69
N PHE A 57 -21.16 17.70 -11.26
CA PHE A 57 -20.40 16.72 -12.00
C PHE A 57 -21.22 15.44 -12.15
N SER A 58 -21.38 15.00 -13.40
CA SER A 58 -22.01 13.72 -13.71
C SER A 58 -21.09 12.56 -13.33
N LYS A 59 -21.66 11.38 -13.04
CA LYS A 59 -20.86 10.17 -12.81
C LYS A 59 -19.84 9.95 -13.94
N GLY A 60 -18.58 9.76 -13.56
CA GLY A 60 -17.43 9.56 -14.44
C GLY A 60 -16.74 10.85 -14.88
N GLN A 61 -17.33 12.03 -14.65
CA GLN A 61 -16.73 13.31 -14.99
C GLN A 61 -15.56 13.63 -14.05
N ALA A 62 -14.47 14.15 -14.61
CA ALA A 62 -13.33 14.61 -13.83
C ALA A 62 -13.62 15.98 -13.21
N LEU A 63 -13.27 16.12 -11.92
CA LEU A 63 -13.19 17.39 -11.21
C LEU A 63 -11.78 17.98 -11.32
N ILE A 64 -10.77 17.11 -11.29
CA ILE A 64 -9.34 17.43 -11.35
C ILE A 64 -8.70 16.35 -12.23
N SER A 65 -7.79 16.72 -13.13
CA SER A 65 -6.96 15.75 -13.85
C SER A 65 -5.51 15.81 -13.36
N GLN A 66 -4.89 14.64 -13.21
CA GLN A 66 -3.48 14.55 -12.84
C GLN A 66 -2.59 15.30 -13.85
N ASP A 67 -1.51 15.89 -13.35
CA ASP A 67 -0.51 16.65 -14.10
C ASP A 67 -0.99 17.98 -14.70
N GLU A 68 -2.28 18.33 -14.55
CA GLU A 68 -2.78 19.68 -14.84
C GLU A 68 -2.21 20.70 -13.86
N THR A 69 -2.22 21.97 -14.27
CA THR A 69 -1.65 23.10 -13.51
C THR A 69 -2.71 24.06 -13.01
N ASP A 70 -3.98 23.66 -13.04
CA ASP A 70 -5.04 24.41 -12.37
C ASP A 70 -4.89 24.31 -10.86
N ASP A 71 -5.34 25.33 -10.14
CA ASP A 71 -5.09 25.54 -8.71
C ASP A 71 -6.38 25.66 -7.89
N ASP A 72 -7.46 25.13 -8.44
CA ASP A 72 -8.78 25.16 -7.80
C ASP A 72 -8.88 24.16 -6.63
N LEU A 73 -9.45 24.59 -5.52
CA LEU A 73 -9.95 23.76 -4.44
C LEU A 73 -11.41 23.39 -4.70
N PHE A 74 -11.78 22.15 -4.41
CA PHE A 74 -13.18 21.71 -4.42
C PHE A 74 -13.63 21.26 -3.04
N ILE A 75 -14.76 21.80 -2.58
CA ILE A 75 -15.48 21.34 -1.40
C ILE A 75 -16.67 20.51 -1.87
N LEU A 76 -16.62 19.20 -1.63
CA LEU A 76 -17.71 18.29 -1.95
C LEU A 76 -18.88 18.53 -0.99
N ILE A 77 -20.03 18.88 -1.53
CA ILE A 77 -21.25 19.15 -0.76
C ILE A 77 -22.12 17.90 -0.70
N ILE A 78 -22.24 17.17 -1.82
CA ILE A 78 -22.92 15.88 -1.89
C ILE A 78 -22.25 14.99 -2.95
N GLY A 79 -22.38 13.68 -2.75
CA GLY A 79 -21.88 12.66 -3.67
C GLY A 79 -20.59 12.01 -3.19
N GLU A 80 -20.06 11.15 -4.05
CA GLU A 80 -18.85 10.39 -3.82
C GLU A 80 -17.92 10.56 -5.02
N ILE A 81 -16.62 10.60 -4.74
CA ILE A 81 -15.55 10.73 -5.73
C ILE A 81 -14.55 9.58 -5.59
N ASP A 82 -13.90 9.27 -6.69
CA ASP A 82 -12.75 8.37 -6.76
C ASP A 82 -11.48 9.20 -7.03
N ILE A 83 -10.40 8.86 -6.33
CA ILE A 83 -9.08 9.47 -6.49
C ILE A 83 -8.16 8.45 -7.14
N LEU A 84 -7.58 8.80 -8.28
CA LEU A 84 -6.71 7.95 -9.07
C LEU A 84 -5.31 8.56 -9.19
N VAL A 85 -4.28 7.77 -8.96
CA VAL A 85 -2.88 8.17 -9.17
C VAL A 85 -2.29 7.23 -10.21
N ASN A 86 -1.76 7.78 -11.30
CA ASN A 86 -1.26 7.00 -12.44
C ASN A 86 -2.28 5.97 -12.93
N GLY A 87 -3.55 6.37 -13.00
CA GLY A 87 -4.68 5.53 -13.42
C GLY A 87 -5.14 4.46 -12.41
N ARG A 88 -4.50 4.34 -11.24
CA ARG A 88 -4.90 3.39 -10.19
C ARG A 88 -5.76 4.07 -9.15
N LEU A 89 -6.91 3.47 -8.81
CA LEU A 89 -7.76 3.92 -7.72
C LEU A 89 -7.01 3.80 -6.38
N VAL A 90 -6.75 4.92 -5.71
CA VAL A 90 -6.04 4.95 -4.42
C VAL A 90 -6.96 5.24 -3.24
N ALA A 91 -8.10 5.89 -3.47
CA ALA A 91 -9.08 6.19 -2.43
C ALA A 91 -10.44 6.55 -3.03
N THR A 92 -11.51 6.33 -2.25
CA THR A 92 -12.85 6.89 -2.50
C THR A 92 -13.20 7.82 -1.33
N ARG A 93 -13.83 8.95 -1.62
CA ARG A 93 -14.28 9.91 -0.59
C ARG A 93 -15.74 10.25 -0.78
N LYS A 94 -16.43 10.47 0.33
CA LYS A 94 -17.82 10.90 0.39
C LYS A 94 -17.90 12.30 0.97
N ALA A 95 -18.82 13.11 0.45
CA ALA A 95 -19.14 14.41 1.01
C ALA A 95 -19.69 14.32 2.45
N PRO A 96 -19.46 15.33 3.32
CA PRO A 96 -18.71 16.55 3.05
C PRO A 96 -17.18 16.34 3.21
N LYS A 97 -16.41 16.79 2.22
CA LYS A 97 -14.94 16.69 2.23
C LYS A 97 -14.34 17.66 1.21
N ASN A 98 -13.11 18.11 1.41
CA ASN A 98 -12.36 18.87 0.42
C ASN A 98 -11.37 17.98 -0.38
N VAL A 99 -11.08 18.41 -1.62
CA VAL A 99 -10.04 17.86 -2.49
C VAL A 99 -9.39 18.98 -3.31
N GLY A 100 -8.16 18.73 -3.76
CA GLY A 100 -7.38 19.71 -4.51
C GLY A 100 -6.53 20.62 -3.62
N GLU A 101 -6.55 20.46 -2.30
CA GLU A 101 -5.88 21.39 -1.36
C GLU A 101 -4.35 21.42 -1.46
N MET A 102 -3.73 20.46 -2.16
CA MET A 102 -2.27 20.41 -2.31
C MET A 102 -1.71 21.57 -3.13
N CYS A 103 -2.47 22.09 -4.11
CA CYS A 103 -2.04 23.25 -4.91
C CYS A 103 -1.96 24.52 -4.07
N LEU A 104 -2.85 24.69 -3.07
CA LEU A 104 -2.83 25.83 -2.16
C LEU A 104 -1.53 25.89 -1.35
N VAL A 105 -0.99 24.73 -0.97
CA VAL A 105 0.25 24.63 -0.16
C VAL A 105 1.51 24.69 -1.02
N ASN A 106 1.45 24.15 -2.24
CA ASN A 106 2.54 24.19 -3.19
C ASN A 106 2.03 24.57 -4.60
N PRO A 107 1.86 25.87 -4.88
CA PRO A 107 1.29 26.34 -6.15
C PRO A 107 2.11 25.96 -7.39
N LYS A 108 3.39 25.60 -7.20
CA LYS A 108 4.28 25.21 -8.31
C LYS A 108 4.17 23.74 -8.69
N ALA A 109 3.52 22.91 -7.87
CA ALA A 109 3.36 21.49 -8.15
C ALA A 109 2.13 21.26 -9.02
N PRO A 110 2.22 20.41 -10.05
CA PRO A 110 1.04 20.01 -10.80
C PRO A 110 0.13 19.11 -9.95
N ARG A 111 -1.09 18.88 -10.42
CA ARG A 111 -2.07 18.00 -9.76
C ARG A 111 -1.49 16.61 -9.53
N SER A 112 -1.53 16.16 -8.27
CA SER A 112 -0.93 14.88 -7.85
C SER A 112 -1.76 13.64 -8.17
N ALA A 113 -3.02 13.83 -8.55
CA ALA A 113 -3.99 12.76 -8.80
C ALA A 113 -5.14 13.27 -9.67
N THR A 114 -5.79 12.36 -10.38
CA THR A 114 -7.08 12.59 -11.03
C THR A 114 -8.20 12.34 -10.01
N VAL A 115 -9.21 13.20 -10.00
CA VAL A 115 -10.40 13.06 -9.17
C VAL A 115 -11.63 12.99 -10.06
N THR A 116 -12.38 11.89 -9.98
CA THR A 116 -13.60 11.69 -10.78
C THR A 116 -14.82 11.46 -9.91
N ALA A 117 -15.98 11.88 -10.41
CA ALA A 117 -17.26 11.68 -9.75
C ALA A 117 -17.68 10.19 -9.82
N ARG A 118 -17.78 9.50 -8.67
CA ARG A 118 -18.27 8.11 -8.58
C ARG A 118 -19.81 8.06 -8.65
N THR A 119 -20.45 9.01 -8.02
CA THR A 119 -21.89 9.32 -8.14
C THR A 119 -22.05 10.70 -8.79
N PRO A 120 -23.26 11.18 -9.11
CA PRO A 120 -23.46 12.62 -9.28
C PRO A 120 -22.92 13.37 -8.05
N VAL A 121 -22.18 14.45 -8.28
CA VAL A 121 -21.48 15.23 -7.26
C VAL A 121 -21.83 16.70 -7.43
N VAL A 122 -22.14 17.38 -6.34
CA VAL A 122 -22.17 18.84 -6.28
C VAL A 122 -21.00 19.29 -5.43
N ALA A 123 -20.19 20.19 -5.95
CA ALA A 123 -19.02 20.72 -5.28
C ALA A 123 -18.97 22.24 -5.40
N LEU A 124 -18.47 22.90 -4.36
CA LEU A 124 -18.11 24.31 -4.42
C LEU A 124 -16.65 24.42 -4.88
N LYS A 125 -16.44 25.10 -6.00
CA LYS A 125 -15.14 25.41 -6.58
C LYS A 125 -14.65 26.76 -6.05
N ILE A 126 -13.39 26.83 -5.65
CA ILE A 126 -12.73 28.02 -5.12
C ILE A 126 -11.32 28.05 -5.72
N SER A 127 -10.92 29.14 -6.37
CA SER A 127 -9.57 29.31 -6.87
C SER A 127 -8.58 29.60 -5.73
N GLU A 128 -7.28 29.41 -5.99
CA GLU A 128 -6.23 29.61 -4.98
C GLU A 128 -6.21 31.04 -4.42
N ASP A 129 -6.30 32.04 -5.29
CA ASP A 129 -6.31 33.46 -4.93
C ASP A 129 -7.47 33.81 -4.00
N VAL A 130 -8.69 33.39 -4.35
CA VAL A 130 -9.90 33.62 -3.54
C VAL A 130 -9.81 32.91 -2.19
N PHE A 131 -9.27 31.68 -2.16
CA PHE A 131 -9.07 30.98 -0.90
C PHE A 131 -8.03 31.70 -0.02
N SER A 132 -6.92 32.14 -0.62
CA SER A 132 -5.83 32.82 0.05
C SER A 132 -6.27 34.14 0.67
N GLU A 133 -7.08 34.96 -0.03
CA GLU A 133 -7.67 36.19 0.52
C GLU A 133 -8.48 35.92 1.80
N VAL A 134 -9.34 34.90 1.78
CA VAL A 134 -10.12 34.52 2.98
C VAL A 134 -9.21 33.97 4.08
N ALA A 135 -8.19 33.19 3.72
CA ALA A 135 -7.29 32.58 4.69
C ALA A 135 -6.30 33.59 5.32
N GLU A 136 -6.08 34.75 4.70
CA GLU A 136 -5.36 35.88 5.31
C GLU A 136 -6.15 36.51 6.46
N GLU A 137 -7.48 36.64 6.31
CA GLU A 137 -8.37 37.08 7.38
C GLU A 137 -8.61 35.98 8.44
N HIS A 138 -8.50 34.72 8.03
CA HIS A 138 -8.79 33.52 8.84
C HIS A 138 -7.64 32.49 8.83
N PRO A 139 -6.51 32.76 9.50
CA PRO A 139 -5.31 31.90 9.44
C PRO A 139 -5.51 30.45 9.93
N GLU A 140 -6.56 30.17 10.69
CA GLU A 140 -6.91 28.81 11.11
C GLU A 140 -7.17 27.87 9.93
N LEU A 141 -7.59 28.39 8.77
CA LEU A 141 -7.78 27.60 7.56
C LEU A 141 -6.48 26.92 7.12
N TRP A 142 -5.37 27.66 7.09
CA TRP A 142 -4.04 27.13 6.77
C TRP A 142 -3.60 26.07 7.77
N ARG A 143 -3.84 26.30 9.07
CA ARG A 143 -3.55 25.32 10.12
C ARG A 143 -4.35 24.04 9.91
N ASN A 144 -5.63 24.13 9.58
CA ASN A 144 -6.50 22.98 9.36
C ASN A 144 -6.07 22.17 8.12
N ILE A 145 -5.66 22.82 7.03
CA ILE A 145 -5.05 22.16 5.87
C ILE A 145 -3.77 21.43 6.28
N ALA A 146 -2.86 22.09 7.00
CA ALA A 146 -1.61 21.49 7.44
C ALA A 146 -1.83 20.26 8.33
N VAL A 147 -2.80 20.32 9.26
CA VAL A 147 -3.18 19.19 10.12
C VAL A 147 -3.75 18.03 9.29
N ASP A 148 -4.62 18.30 8.31
CA ASP A 148 -5.17 17.27 7.43
C ASP A 148 -4.08 16.57 6.61
N LEU A 149 -3.20 17.34 5.95
CA LEU A 149 -2.09 16.80 5.17
C LEU A 149 -1.10 15.99 6.04
N ALA A 150 -0.78 16.48 7.24
CA ALA A 150 0.07 15.76 8.19
C ALA A 150 -0.59 14.45 8.68
N GLY A 151 -1.92 14.44 8.85
CA GLY A 151 -2.70 13.22 9.12
C GLY A 151 -2.53 12.18 8.03
N ARG A 152 -2.69 12.59 6.77
CA ARG A 152 -2.53 11.71 5.60
C ARG A 152 -1.11 11.17 5.45
N LEU A 153 -0.08 11.95 5.78
CA LEU A 153 1.31 11.47 5.82
C LEU A 153 1.49 10.37 6.87
N ARG A 154 0.89 10.50 8.05
CA ARG A 154 0.94 9.45 9.09
C ARG A 154 0.17 8.20 8.70
N GLU A 155 -0.98 8.34 8.05
CA GLU A 155 -1.74 7.20 7.51
C GLU A 155 -0.96 6.44 6.44
N ARG A 156 -0.27 7.15 5.54
CA ARG A 156 0.68 6.52 4.60
C ARG A 156 1.88 5.91 5.33
N GLY A 157 2.36 6.57 6.38
CA GLY A 157 3.44 6.08 7.23
C GLY A 157 3.13 4.75 7.91
N ARG A 158 1.85 4.38 8.14
CA ARG A 158 1.49 3.04 8.65
C ARG A 158 1.80 1.89 7.68
N LEU A 159 2.03 2.15 6.40
CA LEU A 159 2.57 1.15 5.46
C LEU A 159 4.08 0.89 5.68
N LEU A 160 4.73 1.74 6.47
CA LEU A 160 6.02 1.49 7.09
C LEU A 160 5.69 0.99 8.50
N GLU A 161 5.38 -0.30 8.61
CA GLU A 161 5.28 -0.95 9.92
C GLU A 161 6.54 -0.63 10.72
N ALA A 162 6.37 -0.30 12.01
CA ALA A 162 7.54 -0.10 12.87
C ALA A 162 8.34 -1.42 12.87
N PRO A 163 9.69 -1.36 12.85
CA PRO A 163 10.49 -2.56 12.86
C PRO A 163 10.09 -3.47 14.01
N ASN A 164 10.02 -4.78 13.75
CA ASN A 164 9.78 -5.76 14.80
C ASN A 164 10.79 -5.54 15.94
N GLU A 165 10.32 -5.59 17.19
CA GLU A 165 11.20 -5.42 18.36
C GLU A 165 12.32 -6.47 18.40
N ILE A 166 12.02 -7.67 17.89
CA ILE A 166 12.95 -8.77 17.67
C ILE A 166 12.82 -9.19 16.20
N PRO A 167 13.93 -9.29 15.44
CA PRO A 167 13.88 -9.75 14.06
C PRO A 167 13.13 -11.08 13.90
N LYS A 168 12.22 -11.16 12.93
CA LYS A 168 11.52 -12.38 12.55
C LYS A 168 12.14 -13.01 11.32
N LEU A 169 12.55 -14.27 11.43
CA LEU A 169 13.06 -15.11 10.35
C LEU A 169 12.02 -16.16 9.98
N PHE A 170 11.48 -16.05 8.77
CA PHE A 170 10.68 -17.10 8.15
C PHE A 170 11.58 -18.17 7.53
N ILE A 171 11.27 -19.44 7.75
CA ILE A 171 11.90 -20.58 7.09
C ILE A 171 10.86 -21.33 6.25
N GLY A 172 10.94 -21.20 4.93
CA GLY A 172 10.14 -21.98 4.00
C GLY A 172 10.83 -23.29 3.62
N SER A 173 10.13 -24.41 3.76
CA SER A 173 10.67 -25.73 3.39
C SER A 173 9.59 -26.70 2.92
N SER A 174 9.98 -27.67 2.11
CA SER A 174 9.15 -28.86 1.85
C SER A 174 9.05 -29.76 3.09
N VAL A 175 8.08 -30.68 3.12
CA VAL A 175 7.95 -31.69 4.20
C VAL A 175 9.21 -32.55 4.28
N GLU A 176 9.78 -32.88 3.13
CA GLU A 176 10.98 -33.69 2.98
C GLU A 176 12.21 -33.02 3.62
N SER A 177 12.22 -31.69 3.61
CA SER A 177 13.29 -30.86 4.17
C SER A 177 12.99 -30.33 5.59
N LEU A 178 11.83 -30.66 6.17
CA LEU A 178 11.39 -30.16 7.49
C LEU A 178 12.44 -30.38 8.59
N ARG A 179 13.06 -31.56 8.62
CA ARG A 179 14.11 -31.87 9.62
C ARG A 179 15.28 -30.89 9.60
N ILE A 180 15.63 -30.39 8.42
CA ILE A 180 16.70 -29.40 8.26
C ILE A 180 16.21 -28.04 8.76
N ALA A 181 14.96 -27.67 8.45
CA ALA A 181 14.36 -26.42 8.91
C ALA A 181 14.25 -26.37 10.44
N GLU A 182 13.76 -27.44 11.07
CA GLU A 182 13.68 -27.60 12.53
C GLU A 182 15.08 -27.53 13.16
N GLN A 183 16.08 -28.15 12.54
CA GLN A 183 17.45 -28.08 13.05
C GLN A 183 18.02 -26.66 12.96
N ILE A 184 17.75 -25.92 11.88
CA ILE A 184 18.16 -24.50 11.77
C ILE A 184 17.44 -23.67 12.85
N GLN A 185 16.13 -23.86 13.05
CA GLN A 185 15.37 -23.21 14.11
C GLN A 185 15.98 -23.49 15.50
N ALA A 186 16.29 -24.75 15.79
CA ALA A 186 16.93 -25.15 17.05
C ALA A 186 18.33 -24.53 17.23
N SER A 187 19.11 -24.41 16.15
CA SER A 187 20.44 -23.78 16.19
C SER A 187 20.41 -22.26 16.38
N LEU A 188 19.24 -21.63 16.21
CA LEU A 188 19.00 -20.20 16.40
C LEU A 188 18.26 -19.87 17.72
N THR A 189 17.89 -20.87 18.54
CA THR A 189 17.05 -20.68 19.74
C THR A 189 17.59 -19.66 20.76
N TYR A 190 18.90 -19.50 20.87
CA TYR A 190 19.53 -18.57 21.84
C TYR A 190 19.87 -17.20 21.23
N GLU A 191 19.54 -16.98 19.97
CA GLU A 191 19.75 -15.70 19.31
C GLU A 191 18.51 -14.82 19.49
N PRO A 192 18.67 -13.48 19.48
CA PRO A 192 17.56 -12.55 19.53
C PRO A 192 16.87 -12.46 18.16
N VAL A 193 16.29 -13.58 17.72
CA VAL A 193 15.52 -13.73 16.48
C VAL A 193 14.37 -14.69 16.74
N GLU A 194 13.17 -14.29 16.34
CA GLU A 194 12.03 -15.20 16.33
C GLU A 194 12.05 -15.99 15.02
N VAL A 195 12.08 -17.32 15.10
CA VAL A 195 12.19 -18.18 13.92
C VAL A 195 10.90 -18.96 13.74
N VAL A 196 10.23 -18.72 12.62
CA VAL A 196 8.98 -19.38 12.22
C VAL A 196 9.29 -20.37 11.09
N VAL A 197 9.08 -21.65 11.34
CA VAL A 197 9.21 -22.70 10.32
C VAL A 197 7.85 -22.92 9.67
N TRP A 198 7.84 -22.83 8.34
CA TRP A 198 6.68 -23.05 7.50
C TRP A 198 6.94 -24.24 6.57
N THR A 199 6.02 -25.19 6.56
CA THR A 199 6.10 -26.36 5.67
C THR A 199 4.94 -26.41 4.72
N ASP A 200 5.23 -26.79 3.47
CA ASP A 200 4.21 -27.30 2.57
C ASP A 200 3.46 -28.44 3.27
N ASN A 201 2.12 -28.43 3.28
CA ASN A 201 1.26 -29.54 3.74
C ASN A 201 1.12 -29.87 5.24
N VAL A 202 1.66 -29.11 6.18
CA VAL A 202 1.32 -29.30 7.61
C VAL A 202 0.21 -28.32 8.03
N PHE A 203 -1.05 -28.65 7.68
CA PHE A 203 -2.31 -28.50 8.43
C PHE A 203 -3.55 -28.25 7.55
N LEU A 204 -4.54 -29.15 7.74
CA LEU A 204 -5.99 -29.08 7.50
C LEU A 204 -6.52 -28.58 6.13
N PRO A 205 -7.56 -29.22 5.55
CA PRO A 205 -8.09 -28.96 4.19
C PRO A 205 -8.61 -27.54 3.86
N SER A 206 -8.34 -26.51 4.67
CA SER A 206 -8.89 -25.17 4.54
C SER A 206 -7.88 -24.01 4.60
N ARG A 207 -6.57 -24.25 4.73
CA ARG A 207 -5.56 -23.18 5.01
C ARG A 207 -4.34 -23.15 4.09
N TYR A 208 -4.47 -23.52 2.83
CA TYR A 208 -3.51 -23.03 1.83
C TYR A 208 -4.07 -21.77 1.18
N THR A 209 -4.15 -20.70 1.97
CA THR A 209 -4.60 -19.41 1.50
C THR A 209 -3.37 -18.56 1.19
N LEU A 210 -3.34 -17.96 0.00
CA LEU A 210 -2.35 -16.94 -0.35
C LEU A 210 -2.32 -15.86 0.73
N GLU A 211 -3.45 -15.61 1.39
CA GLU A 211 -3.63 -14.73 2.54
C GLU A 211 -2.72 -15.06 3.74
N ASP A 212 -2.60 -16.33 4.15
CA ASP A 212 -1.76 -16.73 5.29
C ASP A 212 -0.26 -16.54 4.96
N LEU A 213 0.14 -16.90 3.74
CA LEU A 213 1.49 -16.64 3.23
C LEU A 213 1.78 -15.13 3.15
N MET A 214 0.82 -14.33 2.68
CA MET A 214 0.94 -12.87 2.66
C MET A 214 1.07 -12.28 4.06
N CYS A 215 0.41 -12.88 5.07
CA CYS A 215 0.59 -12.49 6.46
C CYS A 215 2.05 -12.72 6.90
N GLN A 216 2.60 -13.90 6.63
CA GLN A 216 4.01 -14.21 6.93
C GLN A 216 4.99 -13.28 6.20
N VAL A 217 4.74 -12.95 4.93
CA VAL A 217 5.54 -12.00 4.16
C VAL A 217 5.55 -10.61 4.81
N ASN A 218 4.43 -10.17 5.36
CA ASN A 218 4.34 -8.87 6.02
C ASN A 218 5.01 -8.85 7.39
N GLU A 219 4.84 -9.91 8.18
CA GLU A 219 5.39 -9.97 9.54
C GLU A 219 6.89 -10.26 9.59
N SER A 220 7.49 -10.80 8.52
CA SER A 220 8.89 -11.24 8.51
C SER A 220 9.89 -10.14 8.18
N ASP A 221 11.06 -10.16 8.83
CA ASP A 221 12.20 -9.28 8.51
C ASP A 221 13.24 -9.95 7.58
N PHE A 222 13.27 -11.27 7.63
CA PHE A 222 14.16 -12.15 6.87
C PHE A 222 13.42 -13.40 6.42
N ALA A 223 13.88 -13.99 5.33
CA ALA A 223 13.38 -15.28 4.86
C ALA A 223 14.54 -16.20 4.49
N LEU A 224 14.38 -17.48 4.79
CA LEU A 224 15.29 -18.55 4.41
C LEU A 224 14.48 -19.65 3.73
N PHE A 225 14.89 -20.06 2.53
CA PHE A 225 14.23 -21.13 1.80
C PHE A 225 15.17 -22.32 1.66
N LEU A 226 14.69 -23.50 2.07
CA LEU A 226 15.37 -24.75 1.78
C LEU A 226 15.04 -25.17 0.36
N VAL A 227 16.05 -25.09 -0.51
CA VAL A 227 15.93 -25.38 -1.93
C VAL A 227 16.66 -26.70 -2.16
N MET A 228 15.90 -27.79 -2.20
CA MET A 228 16.40 -29.12 -2.55
C MET A 228 15.99 -29.48 -3.99
N PRO A 229 16.80 -30.27 -4.71
CA PRO A 229 16.49 -30.80 -6.04
C PRO A 229 15.45 -31.92 -5.95
N GLU A 230 14.26 -31.59 -5.46
CA GLU A 230 13.17 -32.55 -5.23
C GLU A 230 12.33 -32.79 -6.50
N ASP A 231 12.29 -31.80 -7.42
CA ASP A 231 11.50 -31.88 -8.64
C ASP A 231 12.37 -31.88 -9.91
N LEU A 232 11.93 -32.64 -10.91
CA LEU A 232 12.51 -32.65 -12.24
C LEU A 232 11.99 -31.43 -13.02
N ILE A 233 12.84 -30.44 -13.26
CA ILE A 233 12.56 -29.28 -14.10
C ILE A 233 12.99 -29.58 -15.53
N GLN A 234 12.03 -29.58 -16.46
CA GLN A 234 12.29 -29.70 -17.89
C GLN A 234 12.28 -28.29 -18.52
N SER A 235 13.44 -27.81 -18.96
CA SER A 235 13.57 -26.47 -19.54
C SER A 235 14.41 -26.50 -20.81
N ARG A 236 13.82 -26.04 -21.92
CA ARG A 236 14.46 -25.96 -23.26
C ARG A 236 15.09 -27.28 -23.73
N GLY A 237 14.47 -28.42 -23.41
CA GLY A 237 14.90 -29.75 -23.85
C GLY A 237 15.94 -30.43 -22.96
N GLU A 238 16.45 -29.77 -21.91
CA GLU A 238 17.33 -30.36 -20.91
C GLU A 238 16.55 -30.66 -19.62
N ALA A 239 16.71 -31.88 -19.10
CA ALA A 239 16.21 -32.27 -17.79
C ALA A 239 17.23 -31.89 -16.72
N SER A 240 16.81 -31.10 -15.75
CA SER A 240 17.60 -30.69 -14.59
C SER A 240 16.75 -30.83 -13.34
N TYR A 241 17.35 -31.02 -12.17
CA TYR A 241 16.60 -30.97 -10.92
C TYR A 241 16.57 -29.54 -10.38
N GLY A 242 15.45 -29.13 -9.79
CA GLY A 242 15.33 -27.84 -9.12
C GLY A 242 14.15 -27.78 -8.15
N PRO A 243 13.93 -26.62 -7.51
CA PRO A 243 12.84 -26.43 -6.56
C PRO A 243 11.46 -26.60 -7.18
N ARG A 244 10.51 -27.04 -6.35
CA ARG A 244 9.07 -27.00 -6.63
C ARG A 244 8.62 -25.61 -7.09
N ASP A 245 7.65 -25.55 -7.99
CA ASP A 245 7.10 -24.29 -8.52
C ASP A 245 6.58 -23.35 -7.40
N ASN A 246 5.98 -23.92 -6.35
CA ASN A 246 5.50 -23.16 -5.18
C ASN A 246 6.65 -22.45 -4.44
N VAL A 247 7.81 -23.09 -4.31
CA VAL A 247 8.97 -22.53 -3.63
C VAL A 247 9.53 -21.32 -4.39
N ILE A 248 9.52 -21.36 -5.73
CA ILE A 248 9.93 -20.21 -6.56
C ILE A 248 8.96 -19.03 -6.38
N LEU A 249 7.65 -19.28 -6.31
CA LEU A 249 6.64 -18.26 -6.06
C LEU A 249 6.85 -17.60 -4.68
N GLU A 250 7.02 -18.41 -3.63
CA GLU A 250 7.26 -17.93 -2.27
C GLU A 250 8.55 -17.10 -2.17
N ILE A 251 9.65 -17.58 -2.76
CA ILE A 251 10.91 -16.83 -2.85
C ILE A 251 10.65 -15.47 -3.52
N GLY A 252 9.92 -15.45 -4.64
CA GLY A 252 9.58 -14.23 -5.37
C GLY A 252 8.77 -13.24 -4.53
N LEU A 253 7.76 -13.72 -3.79
CA LEU A 253 6.91 -12.91 -2.91
C LEU A 253 7.73 -12.25 -1.79
N PHE A 254 8.54 -13.04 -1.08
CA PHE A 254 9.40 -12.52 -0.01
C PHE A 254 10.49 -11.58 -0.55
N MET A 255 11.04 -11.85 -1.74
CA MET A 255 11.98 -10.93 -2.37
C MET A 255 11.35 -9.60 -2.75
N GLY A 256 10.10 -9.61 -3.24
CA GLY A 256 9.36 -8.39 -3.56
C GLY A 256 9.18 -7.48 -2.34
N LYS A 257 8.91 -8.06 -1.16
CA LYS A 257 8.70 -7.32 0.09
C LYS A 257 10.00 -6.97 0.83
N LEU A 258 10.91 -7.93 0.98
CA LEU A 258 12.10 -7.80 1.84
C LEU A 258 13.36 -7.37 1.08
N GLY A 259 13.39 -7.61 -0.23
CA GLY A 259 14.55 -7.42 -1.07
C GLY A 259 15.61 -8.52 -0.90
N ARG A 260 16.42 -8.71 -1.95
CA ARG A 260 17.42 -9.80 -2.07
C ARG A 260 18.45 -9.93 -0.93
N LYS A 261 18.71 -8.87 -0.15
CA LYS A 261 19.71 -8.90 0.93
C LYS A 261 19.19 -9.58 2.21
N ARG A 262 17.87 -9.73 2.33
CA ARG A 262 17.16 -10.29 3.49
C ARG A 262 16.55 -11.68 3.20
N VAL A 263 16.76 -12.20 1.99
CA VAL A 263 16.32 -13.54 1.57
C VAL A 263 17.53 -14.43 1.34
N PHE A 264 17.53 -15.61 1.95
CA PHE A 264 18.59 -16.61 1.88
C PHE A 264 18.06 -17.87 1.22
N LEU A 265 18.85 -18.48 0.34
CA LEU A 265 18.57 -19.81 -0.18
C LEU A 265 19.56 -20.78 0.44
N VAL A 266 19.10 -21.95 0.86
CA VAL A 266 19.93 -22.96 1.50
C VAL A 266 19.81 -24.27 0.72
N THR A 267 20.95 -24.84 0.34
CA THR A 267 21.03 -26.12 -0.39
C THR A 267 22.14 -27.01 0.15
N LYS A 268 22.21 -28.26 -0.33
CA LYS A 268 23.32 -29.17 -0.02
C LYS A 268 24.57 -28.76 -0.78
N ARG A 269 25.72 -28.86 -0.12
CA ARG A 269 27.02 -28.60 -0.74
C ARG A 269 27.24 -29.52 -1.95
N GLY A 270 27.57 -28.92 -3.09
CA GLY A 270 27.88 -29.65 -4.33
C GLY A 270 26.68 -29.86 -5.25
N GLU A 271 25.48 -29.51 -4.83
CA GLU A 271 24.31 -29.51 -5.72
C GLU A 271 24.27 -28.24 -6.57
N ASN A 272 24.03 -28.42 -7.87
CA ASN A 272 23.87 -27.32 -8.81
C ASN A 272 22.37 -27.10 -9.06
N ILE A 273 21.80 -26.12 -8.36
CA ILE A 273 20.38 -25.78 -8.55
C ILE A 273 20.25 -24.77 -9.69
N LYS A 274 19.47 -25.14 -10.69
CA LYS A 274 19.07 -24.22 -11.75
C LYS A 274 17.97 -23.29 -11.22
N LEU A 275 18.33 -22.05 -10.90
CA LEU A 275 17.38 -20.99 -10.54
C LEU A 275 17.02 -20.15 -11.77
N PRO A 276 15.78 -19.62 -11.85
CA PRO A 276 15.41 -18.59 -12.82
C PRO A 276 16.40 -17.41 -12.84
N THR A 277 16.61 -16.80 -14.01
CA THR A 277 17.57 -15.70 -14.19
C THR A 277 17.26 -14.48 -13.30
N ASP A 278 15.99 -14.27 -12.98
CA ASP A 278 15.54 -13.17 -12.10
C ASP A 278 15.92 -13.38 -10.62
N LEU A 279 16.32 -14.60 -10.25
CA LEU A 279 16.84 -14.97 -8.93
C LEU A 279 18.38 -14.94 -8.86
N LEU A 280 19.06 -14.55 -9.95
CA LEU A 280 20.52 -14.41 -9.97
C LEU A 280 20.97 -13.26 -9.05
N GLY A 281 21.86 -13.57 -8.11
CA GLY A 281 22.38 -12.62 -7.13
C GLY A 281 21.81 -12.75 -5.71
N ILE A 282 20.93 -13.72 -5.47
CA ILE A 282 20.58 -14.14 -4.11
C ILE A 282 21.74 -14.93 -3.51
N LYS A 283 21.92 -14.76 -2.20
CA LYS A 283 22.95 -15.51 -1.48
C LYS A 283 22.49 -16.94 -1.26
N ILE A 284 23.16 -17.88 -1.92
CA ILE A 284 23.00 -19.32 -1.72
C ILE A 284 24.00 -19.77 -0.65
N LEU A 285 23.49 -20.38 0.41
CA LEU A 285 24.24 -20.98 1.50
C LEU A 285 24.20 -22.50 1.36
N ASN A 286 25.28 -23.14 1.75
CA ASN A 286 25.44 -24.58 1.59
C ASN A 286 25.64 -25.24 2.96
N PHE A 287 24.97 -26.36 3.21
CA PHE A 287 25.25 -27.23 4.35
C PHE A 287 25.86 -28.56 3.92
N ASN A 288 26.58 -29.21 4.82
CA ASN A 288 27.23 -30.49 4.54
C ASN A 288 26.33 -31.68 4.92
N ALA A 289 25.61 -32.23 3.95
CA ALA A 289 24.70 -33.36 4.15
C ALA A 289 25.40 -34.68 4.56
N GLU A 290 26.71 -34.80 4.32
CA GLU A 290 27.50 -36.00 4.67
C GLU A 290 27.96 -36.01 6.13
N SER A 291 27.74 -34.92 6.88
CA SER A 291 28.07 -34.85 8.30
C SER A 291 27.20 -35.82 9.09
N SER A 292 27.83 -36.60 9.99
CA SER A 292 27.12 -37.50 10.91
C SER A 292 26.27 -36.77 11.95
N ASN A 293 26.48 -35.47 12.13
CA ASN A 293 25.71 -34.60 13.01
C ASN A 293 25.07 -33.46 12.21
N LEU A 294 23.73 -33.39 12.23
CA LEU A 294 22.95 -32.39 11.50
C LEU A 294 23.14 -30.97 12.04
N SER A 295 23.32 -30.81 13.36
CA SER A 295 23.63 -29.52 13.97
C SER A 295 24.96 -28.96 13.45
N SER A 296 25.97 -29.81 13.35
CA SER A 296 27.26 -29.45 12.74
C SER A 296 27.14 -29.20 11.23
N ALA A 297 26.25 -29.94 10.55
CA ALA A 297 26.01 -29.78 9.11
C ALA A 297 25.51 -28.37 8.77
N VAL A 298 24.52 -27.87 9.50
CA VAL A 298 23.87 -26.58 9.27
C VAL A 298 24.53 -25.40 9.99
N GLY A 299 25.50 -25.67 10.86
CA GLY A 299 26.23 -24.66 11.62
C GLY A 299 26.72 -23.47 10.77
N PRO A 300 27.43 -23.70 9.64
CA PRO A 300 27.88 -22.62 8.76
C PRO A 300 26.74 -21.76 8.21
N VAL A 301 25.59 -22.36 7.87
CA VAL A 301 24.39 -21.65 7.42
C VAL A 301 23.88 -20.74 8.53
N CYS A 302 23.75 -21.28 9.75
CA CYS A 302 23.26 -20.54 10.91
C CYS A 302 24.19 -19.36 11.25
N THR A 303 25.51 -19.56 11.24
CA THR A 303 26.49 -18.49 11.47
C THR A 303 26.32 -17.35 10.48
N GLU A 304 26.10 -17.67 9.20
CA GLU A 304 25.94 -16.67 8.16
C GLU A 304 24.61 -15.90 8.29
N VAL A 305 23.52 -16.61 8.57
CA VAL A 305 22.20 -15.99 8.82
C VAL A 305 22.28 -15.05 10.02
N LYS A 306 22.84 -15.49 11.15
CA LYS A 306 23.07 -14.67 12.35
C LYS A 306 23.84 -13.39 12.03
N ARG A 307 24.94 -13.52 11.29
CA ARG A 307 25.76 -12.37 10.87
C ARG A 307 24.95 -11.35 10.08
N MET A 308 24.10 -11.82 9.17
CA MET A 308 23.28 -10.95 8.33
C MET A 308 22.14 -10.29 9.10
N ILE A 309 21.49 -11.02 10.01
CA ILE A 309 20.46 -10.48 10.90
C ILE A 309 21.04 -9.38 11.78
N ASN A 310 22.18 -9.63 12.43
CA ASN A 310 22.85 -8.64 13.28
C ASN A 310 23.32 -7.40 12.50
N LYS A 311 23.68 -7.57 11.23
CA LYS A 311 24.12 -6.48 10.37
C LYS A 311 22.96 -5.60 9.89
N LEU A 312 21.81 -6.19 9.59
CA LEU A 312 20.70 -5.51 8.91
C LEU A 312 19.56 -5.11 9.86
N GLY A 313 19.44 -5.75 11.02
CA GLY A 313 18.37 -5.50 12.00
C GLY A 313 16.97 -5.84 11.48
N ALA A 314 15.95 -5.65 12.33
CA ALA A 314 14.55 -5.67 11.91
C ALA A 314 14.26 -4.54 10.91
N LYS A 315 13.25 -4.71 10.07
CA LYS A 315 12.91 -3.80 8.96
C LYS A 315 11.86 -2.80 9.36
#